data_AF-A0A1I1S4L1-F1
#
_entry.id   AF-A0A1I1S4L1-F1
#
_cell.length_a   1.000
_cell.length_b   1.000
_cell.length_c   1.000
_cell.angle_alpha   90.00
_cell.angle_beta   90.00
_cell.angle_gamma   90.00
#
_symmetry.space_group_name_H-M   'P 1'
#
loop_
_entity.id
_entity.type
_entity.pdbx_description
1 polymer ?
#
loop_
_entity_poly.entity_id
_entity_poly.type
_entity_poly.pdbx_seq_one_letter_code
_entity_poly.pdbx_strand_id
1 'polypeptide(L)'
;MVDKAEELAKRDDITKVYLNKGLSNEIPGIKPNRRPDIMVVRKDGKIDQYEVPSKTDNVEDLLERMKDNQRLLKDRAGDIFILPPKK
;
A
#
# COMPACT_ATOMS: atom_id res chain seq x y z
N MET A 1 4.62 -3.26 11.04
CA MET A 1 3.70 -3.66 9.94
C MET A 1 2.33 -4.03 10.49
N VAL A 2 2.18 -5.14 11.23
CA VAL A 2 0.88 -5.54 11.82
C VAL A 2 0.30 -4.44 12.71
N ASP A 3 1.08 -3.89 13.64
CA ASP A 3 0.65 -2.80 14.51
C ASP A 3 0.14 -1.58 13.72
N LYS A 4 0.81 -1.25 12.61
CA LYS A 4 0.40 -0.14 11.74
C LYS A 4 -0.92 -0.45 11.02
N ALA A 5 -1.10 -1.68 10.56
CA ALA A 5 -2.36 -2.10 9.94
C ALA A 5 -3.52 -2.10 10.95
N GLU A 6 -3.29 -2.49 12.20
CA GLU A 6 -4.29 -2.41 13.28
C GLU A 6 -4.64 -0.97 13.64
N GLU A 7 -3.65 -0.07 13.70
CA GLU A 7 -3.87 1.38 13.88
C GLU A 7 -4.74 1.95 12.75
N LEU A 8 -4.41 1.62 11.49
CA LEU A 8 -5.15 2.05 10.31
C LEU A 8 -6.58 1.48 10.30
N ALA A 9 -6.77 0.22 10.70
CA ALA A 9 -8.09 -0.42 10.74
C ALA A 9 -9.05 0.23 11.76
N LYS A 10 -8.53 0.97 12.75
CA LYS A 10 -9.31 1.70 13.76
C LYS A 10 -9.70 3.11 13.34
N ARG A 11 -9.20 3.61 12.20
CA ARG A 11 -9.53 4.96 11.73
C ARG A 11 -10.88 4.99 11.04
N ASP A 12 -11.65 6.04 11.32
CA ASP A 12 -12.99 6.21 10.75
C ASP A 12 -12.99 6.53 9.25
N ASP A 13 -11.88 7.02 8.68
CA ASP A 13 -11.77 7.33 7.26
C ASP A 13 -11.37 6.12 6.39
N ILE A 14 -11.12 4.96 7.01
CA ILE A 14 -10.68 3.74 6.36
C ILE A 14 -11.83 2.74 6.26
N THR A 15 -11.97 2.12 5.09
CA THR A 15 -12.98 1.08 4.82
C THR A 15 -12.38 -0.32 4.88
N LYS A 16 -11.16 -0.49 4.35
CA LYS A 16 -10.48 -1.80 4.33
C LYS A 16 -8.99 -1.65 4.51
N VAL A 17 -8.38 -2.63 5.17
CA VAL A 17 -6.94 -2.79 5.27
C VAL A 17 -6.57 -4.18 4.80
N TYR A 18 -5.58 -4.27 3.92
CA TYR A 18 -5.07 -5.52 3.37
C TYR A 18 -3.59 -5.66 3.74
N LEU A 19 -3.21 -6.85 4.19
CA LEU A 19 -1.82 -7.20 4.50
C LEU A 19 -1.29 -8.20 3.47
N ASN A 20 -0.16 -7.86 2.82
CA ASN A 20 0.51 -8.71 1.83
C ASN A 20 -0.42 -9.24 0.72
N LYS A 21 -1.39 -8.42 0.28
CA LYS A 21 -2.34 -8.76 -0.78
C LYS A 21 -2.09 -7.96 -2.05
N GLY A 22 -2.45 -8.56 -3.17
CA GLY A 22 -2.30 -7.92 -4.48
C GLY A 22 -3.32 -6.83 -4.73
N LEU A 23 -2.95 -5.84 -5.55
CA LEU A 23 -3.83 -4.77 -6.03
C LEU A 23 -5.13 -5.32 -6.66
N SER A 24 -5.12 -6.56 -7.17
CA SER A 24 -6.29 -7.22 -7.75
C SER A 24 -7.47 -7.41 -6.81
N ASN A 25 -7.27 -7.27 -5.49
CA ASN A 25 -8.36 -7.28 -4.52
C ASN A 25 -9.27 -6.05 -4.65
N GLU A 26 -8.75 -4.97 -5.22
CA GLU A 26 -9.47 -3.71 -5.42
C GLU A 26 -9.62 -3.35 -6.90
N ILE A 27 -8.71 -3.82 -7.77
CA ILE A 27 -8.77 -3.62 -9.23
C ILE A 27 -8.67 -4.98 -9.94
N PRO A 28 -9.80 -5.68 -10.17
CA PRO A 28 -9.80 -6.97 -10.85
C PRO A 28 -9.08 -6.90 -12.21
N GLY A 29 -8.23 -7.88 -12.49
CA GLY A 29 -7.51 -7.97 -13.77
C GLY A 29 -6.27 -7.06 -13.88
N ILE A 30 -5.91 -6.28 -12.86
CA ILE A 30 -4.71 -5.44 -12.86
C ILE A 30 -3.43 -6.26 -13.11
N LYS A 31 -2.57 -5.75 -14.00
CA LYS A 31 -1.26 -6.32 -14.31
C LYS A 31 -0.20 -5.20 -14.35
N PRO A 32 0.95 -5.37 -13.67
CA PRO A 32 1.26 -6.45 -12.73
C PRO A 32 0.39 -6.40 -11.45
N ASN A 33 0.08 -7.57 -10.88
CA ASN A 33 -0.63 -7.68 -9.61
C ASN A 33 0.35 -7.57 -8.42
N ARG A 34 0.95 -6.39 -8.26
CA ARG A 34 1.92 -6.14 -7.18
C ARG A 34 1.25 -6.20 -5.81
N ARG A 35 2.04 -6.48 -4.78
CA ARG A 35 1.59 -6.71 -3.40
C ARG A 35 2.32 -5.76 -2.47
N PRO A 36 1.76 -4.58 -2.15
CA PRO A 36 2.27 -3.76 -1.06
C PRO A 36 2.19 -4.52 0.26
N ASP A 37 3.09 -4.24 1.20
CA ASP A 37 3.02 -4.80 2.56
C ASP A 37 1.68 -4.48 3.23
N ILE A 38 1.24 -3.22 3.11
CA ILE A 38 -0.10 -2.77 3.52
C ILE A 38 -0.75 -1.98 2.39
N MET A 39 -1.99 -2.34 2.06
CA MET A 39 -2.85 -1.57 1.16
C MET A 39 -4.09 -1.13 1.94
N VAL A 40 -4.37 0.17 1.94
CA VAL A 40 -5.48 0.78 2.68
C VAL A 40 -6.47 1.37 1.70
N VAL A 41 -7.75 1.09 1.86
CA VAL A 41 -8.83 1.71 1.08
C VAL A 41 -9.55 2.70 1.97
N ARG A 42 -9.49 3.97 1.61
CA ARG A 42 -10.22 5.06 2.26
C ARG A 42 -11.69 5.07 1.86
N LYS A 43 -12.54 5.72 2.66
CA LYS A 43 -13.97 5.90 2.36
C LYS A 43 -14.24 6.68 1.07
N ASP A 44 -13.32 7.57 0.67
CA ASP A 44 -13.38 8.29 -0.61
C ASP A 44 -12.94 7.45 -1.83
N GLY A 45 -12.59 6.18 -1.60
CA GLY A 45 -12.18 5.22 -2.64
C GLY A 45 -10.70 5.26 -2.99
N LYS A 46 -9.91 6.17 -2.40
CA LYS A 46 -8.45 6.24 -2.58
C LYS A 46 -7.75 5.06 -1.92
N ILE A 47 -6.64 4.64 -2.51
CA ILE A 47 -5.85 3.50 -2.08
C ILE A 47 -4.44 3.95 -1.71
N ASP A 48 -4.12 3.86 -0.43
CA ASP A 48 -2.79 4.14 0.08
C ASP A 48 -1.95 2.86 0.11
N GLN A 49 -0.64 3.04 -0.01
CA GLN A 49 0.33 1.95 0.05
C GLN A 49 1.34 2.22 1.16
N TYR A 50 1.67 1.21 1.95
CA TYR A 50 2.78 1.24 2.91
C TYR A 50 3.73 0.09 2.60
N GLU A 51 5.03 0.38 2.59
CA GLU A 51 6.09 -0.62 2.43
C GLU A 51 7.09 -0.50 3.58
N VAL A 52 7.66 -1.63 3.99
CA VAL A 52 8.72 -1.74 4.99
C VAL A 52 10.00 -2.17 4.25
N PRO A 53 11.00 -1.29 4.08
CA PRO A 53 12.26 -1.68 3.49
C PRO A 53 12.97 -2.66 4.41
N SER A 54 13.62 -3.67 3.83
CA SER A 54 14.58 -4.53 4.52
C SER A 54 15.93 -3.81 4.68
N LYS A 55 16.87 -4.41 5.43
CA LYS A 55 18.21 -3.86 5.67
C LYS A 55 19.03 -3.67 4.39
N THR A 56 18.70 -4.39 3.33
CA THR A 56 19.44 -4.40 2.06
C THR A 56 18.68 -3.71 0.92
N ASP A 57 17.45 -3.27 1.14
CA ASP A 57 16.65 -2.65 0.10
C ASP A 57 17.13 -1.22 -0.19
N ASN A 58 17.10 -0.85 -1.46
CA ASN A 58 17.19 0.54 -1.87
C ASN A 58 15.80 1.20 -1.76
N VAL A 59 15.70 2.22 -0.91
CA VAL A 59 14.44 2.96 -0.68
C VAL A 59 13.96 3.65 -1.96
N GLU A 60 14.86 4.08 -2.84
CA GLU A 60 14.49 4.73 -4.09
C GLU A 60 13.75 3.77 -5.03
N ASP A 61 14.29 2.57 -5.25
CA ASP A 61 13.67 1.53 -6.07
C ASP A 61 12.28 1.13 -5.54
N LEU A 62 12.15 1.09 -4.21
CA LEU A 62 10.88 0.82 -3.53
C LEU A 62 9.86 1.94 -3.78
N LEU A 63 10.28 3.20 -3.68
CA LEU A 63 9.43 4.36 -3.98
C LEU A 63 9.03 4.41 -5.46
N GLU A 64 9.93 4.10 -6.39
CA GLU A 64 9.60 4.02 -7.81
C GLU A 64 8.54 2.95 -8.06
N ARG A 65 8.67 1.78 -7.43
CA ARG A 65 7.66 0.72 -7.49
C ARG A 65 6.30 1.16 -6.96
N MET A 66 6.26 1.90 -5.85
CA MET A 66 5.02 2.42 -5.28
C MET A 66 4.37 3.48 -6.19
N LYS A 67 5.17 4.34 -6.83
CA LYS A 67 4.70 5.31 -7.83
C LYS A 67 4.16 4.63 -9.09
N ASP A 68 4.80 3.55 -9.54
CA ASP A 68 4.27 2.74 -10.63
C ASP A 68 2.91 2.12 -10.28
N ASN A 69 2.75 1.63 -9.06
CA ASN A 69 1.45 1.17 -8.59
C ASN A 69 0.41 2.31 -8.59
N GLN A 70 0.77 3.53 -8.15
CA GLN A 70 -0.13 4.69 -8.25
C GLN A 70 -0.57 4.95 -9.70
N ARG A 71 0.34 4.85 -10.68
CA ARG A 71 0.00 4.98 -12.11
C ARG A 71 -1.04 3.93 -12.55
N LEU A 72 -0.95 2.71 -12.05
CA LEU A 72 -1.92 1.64 -12.34
C LEU A 72 -3.27 1.85 -11.62
N LEU A 73 -3.25 2.43 -10.43
CA LEU A 73 -4.44 2.75 -9.64
C LEU A 73 -5.24 3.94 -10.21
N LYS A 74 -4.64 4.76 -11.07
CA LYS A 74 -5.27 5.92 -11.74
C LYS A 74 -5.94 6.84 -10.71
N ASP A 75 -7.24 7.13 -10.91
CA ASP A 75 -8.01 8.02 -10.04
C ASP A 75 -8.16 7.49 -8.61
N ARG A 76 -7.92 6.20 -8.37
CA ARG A 76 -7.91 5.61 -7.03
C ARG A 76 -6.56 5.74 -6.32
N ALA A 77 -5.53 6.28 -6.96
CA ALA A 77 -4.23 6.45 -6.31
C ALA A 77 -4.33 7.40 -5.11
N GLY A 78 -4.01 6.89 -3.92
CA GLY A 78 -3.82 7.65 -2.69
C GLY A 78 -2.34 7.89 -2.41
N ASP A 79 -1.98 7.98 -1.14
CA ASP A 79 -0.63 8.30 -0.67
C ASP A 79 0.28 7.06 -0.57
N ILE A 80 1.59 7.29 -0.56
CA ILE A 80 2.60 6.24 -0.42
C ILE A 80 3.48 6.53 0.80
N PHE A 81 3.77 5.50 1.59
CA PHE A 81 4.51 5.62 2.84
C PHE A 81 5.59 4.55 2.98
N ILE A 82 6.79 4.98 3.35
CA ILE A 82 7.87 4.09 3.78
C ILE A 82 7.84 4.03 5.29
N LEU A 83 7.66 2.83 5.84
CA LEU A 83 7.71 2.58 7.27
C LEU A 83 9.17 2.29 7.69
N PRO A 84 9.55 2.58 8.93
CA PRO A 84 10.88 2.23 9.41
C PRO A 84 11.08 0.71 9.39
N PRO A 85 12.28 0.21 9.04
CA PRO A 85 12.61 -1.21 9.14
C PRO A 85 12.42 -1.69 10.58
N LYS A 86 11.90 -2.91 10.76
CA LYS A 86 11.90 -3.55 12.09
C LYS A 86 13.35 -3.70 12.55
N LYS A 87 13.65 -3.21 13.76
CA LYS A 87 14.94 -3.40 14.42
C LYS A 87 15.24 -4.89 14.62
#